data_AF-A0A2S6GF51-F1
#
_entry.id   AF-A0A2S6GF51-F1
#
_cell.length_a   1.000
_cell.length_b   1.000
_cell.length_c   1.000
_cell.angle_alpha   90.00
_cell.angle_beta   90.00
_cell.angle_gamma   90.00
#
_symmetry.space_group_name_H-M   'P 1'
#
loop_
_entity.id
_entity.type
_entity.pdbx_description
1 polymer ?
#
loop_
_entity_poly.entity_id
_entity_poly.type
_entity_poly.pdbx_seq_one_letter_code
_entity_poly.pdbx_strand_id
1 'polypeptide(L)'
;MTARHIGEPQTIVEYLRALDPALRGPCDWRGRVLAEVEDGLRCEAEALGSESAAIEAWGPVSLVAAGFAESGQVFRARRLAKHVLVRLPLLIVGWALVVALSPDPWPQEPAVVHWVAPVLFAATAAAFIGALQLIRRGGPTNAGVVSACVGVGVGVVCVAVLLVNRIEAAGGHLFWPAAVASAALTVTLVVGVATHARHLLRRA
;
A
#
# COMPACT_ATOMS: atom_id res chain seq x y z
N MET A 1 -40.14 -5.07 12.02
CA MET A 1 -38.67 -5.15 11.90
C MET A 1 -38.16 -5.92 13.12
N THR A 2 -38.22 -7.25 13.02
CA THR A 2 -37.99 -8.19 14.12
C THR A 2 -36.50 -8.51 14.17
N ALA A 3 -35.84 -8.12 15.25
CA ALA A 3 -34.47 -8.54 15.54
C ALA A 3 -34.48 -10.08 15.65
N ARG A 4 -33.93 -10.77 14.63
CA ARG A 4 -33.55 -12.17 14.78
C ARG A 4 -32.49 -12.22 15.87
N HIS A 5 -32.81 -12.82 17.00
CA HIS A 5 -31.80 -13.48 17.82
C HIS A 5 -31.17 -14.55 16.93
N ILE A 6 -30.10 -14.18 16.23
CA ILE A 6 -29.18 -15.13 15.63
C ILE A 6 -28.54 -15.79 16.85
N GLY A 7 -28.90 -17.05 17.12
CA GLY A 7 -28.29 -17.80 18.21
C GLY A 7 -26.77 -17.73 18.11
N GLU A 8 -26.11 -17.66 19.26
CA GLU A 8 -24.65 -17.72 19.28
C GLU A 8 -24.21 -19.01 18.58
N PRO A 9 -23.25 -18.95 17.65
CA PRO A 9 -22.80 -20.11 16.91
C PRO A 9 -22.31 -21.20 17.87
N GLN A 10 -22.86 -22.41 17.73
CA GLN A 10 -22.50 -23.53 18.62
C GLN A 10 -21.50 -24.49 18.00
N THR A 11 -21.25 -24.33 16.69
CA THR A 11 -20.29 -25.14 15.92
C THR A 11 -19.28 -24.24 15.22
N ILE A 12 -18.09 -24.78 14.97
CA ILE A 12 -17.02 -24.07 14.25
C ILE A 12 -17.51 -23.61 12.87
N VAL A 13 -18.29 -24.44 12.18
CA VAL A 13 -18.84 -24.12 10.85
C VAL A 13 -19.80 -22.92 10.90
N GLU A 14 -20.66 -22.84 11.92
CA GLU A 14 -21.56 -21.69 12.10
C GLU A 14 -20.78 -20.42 12.44
N TYR A 15 -19.75 -20.54 13.27
CA TYR A 15 -18.87 -19.43 13.63
C TYR A 15 -18.16 -18.86 12.40
N LEU A 16 -17.55 -19.72 11.57
CA LEU A 16 -16.87 -19.31 10.34
C LEU A 16 -17.83 -18.69 9.32
N ARG A 17 -19.06 -19.23 9.21
CA ARG A 17 -20.10 -18.68 8.34
C ARG A 17 -20.56 -17.30 8.79
N ALA A 18 -20.59 -17.04 10.09
CA ALA A 18 -20.87 -15.72 10.64
C ALA A 18 -19.67 -14.76 10.49
N LEU A 19 -18.45 -15.28 10.55
CA LEU A 19 -17.21 -14.50 10.45
C LEU A 19 -16.91 -14.03 9.03
N ASP A 20 -17.11 -14.85 8.00
CA ASP A 20 -16.82 -14.49 6.59
C ASP A 20 -17.43 -13.15 6.15
N PRO A 21 -18.73 -12.87 6.34
CA PRO A 21 -19.31 -11.58 5.97
C PRO A 21 -18.84 -10.43 6.87
N ALA A 22 -18.37 -10.72 8.10
CA ALA A 22 -17.83 -9.70 9.00
C ALA A 22 -16.39 -9.30 8.64
N LEU A 23 -15.62 -10.19 8.02
CA LEU A 23 -14.25 -9.93 7.58
C LEU A 23 -14.21 -8.97 6.39
N ARG A 24 -13.47 -7.87 6.53
CA ARG A 24 -13.36 -6.84 5.48
C ARG A 24 -12.05 -6.92 4.70
N GLY A 25 -12.03 -7.60 3.56
CA GLY A 25 -10.86 -7.63 2.66
C GLY A 25 -11.09 -8.37 1.35
N PRO A 26 -10.05 -8.49 0.51
CA PRO A 26 -10.08 -9.32 -0.71
C PRO A 26 -10.42 -10.78 -0.39
N CYS A 27 -11.05 -11.50 -1.34
CA CYS A 27 -11.46 -12.89 -1.17
C CYS A 27 -10.31 -13.80 -0.73
N ASP A 28 -9.14 -13.72 -1.37
CA ASP A 28 -7.99 -14.56 -1.01
C ASP A 28 -7.46 -14.32 0.41
N TRP A 29 -7.57 -13.08 0.90
CA TRP A 29 -7.18 -12.77 2.27
C TRP A 29 -8.20 -13.32 3.26
N ARG A 30 -9.50 -13.16 2.98
CA ARG A 30 -10.57 -13.74 3.82
C ARG A 30 -10.46 -15.25 3.90
N GLY A 31 -10.24 -15.93 2.77
CA GLY A 31 -10.03 -17.38 2.74
C GLY A 31 -8.87 -17.83 3.62
N ARG A 32 -7.73 -17.13 3.58
CA ARG A 32 -6.59 -17.44 4.47
C ARG A 32 -6.91 -17.19 5.95
N VAL A 33 -7.60 -16.10 6.27
CA VAL A 33 -8.01 -15.82 7.66
C VAL A 33 -8.99 -16.87 8.16
N LEU A 34 -9.99 -17.25 7.37
CA LEU A 34 -10.95 -18.27 7.75
C LEU A 34 -10.29 -19.63 7.97
N ALA A 35 -9.33 -20.01 7.12
CA ALA A 35 -8.56 -21.24 7.30
C ALA A 35 -7.72 -21.22 8.59
N GLU A 36 -7.07 -20.10 8.91
CA GLU A 36 -6.30 -19.94 10.15
C GLU A 36 -7.20 -19.98 11.39
N VAL A 37 -8.38 -19.33 11.32
CA VAL A 37 -9.37 -19.35 12.41
C VAL A 37 -9.95 -20.73 12.60
N GLU A 38 -10.23 -21.45 11.51
CA GLU A 38 -10.68 -22.84 11.57
C GLU A 38 -9.65 -23.74 12.25
N ASP A 39 -8.37 -23.63 11.87
CA ASP A 39 -7.29 -24.40 12.45
C ASP A 39 -7.12 -24.11 13.95
N GLY A 40 -7.12 -22.82 14.33
CA GLY A 40 -7.05 -22.39 15.71
C GLY A 40 -8.24 -22.84 16.57
N LEU A 41 -9.46 -22.75 16.05
CA LEU A 41 -10.66 -23.25 16.73
C LEU A 41 -10.66 -24.77 16.89
N ARG A 42 -10.17 -25.51 15.90
CA ARG A 42 -10.03 -26.98 15.99
C ARG A 42 -9.01 -27.38 17.05
N CYS A 43 -7.84 -26.75 17.07
CA CYS A 43 -6.82 -27.00 18.08
C CYS A 43 -7.35 -26.72 19.50
N GLU A 44 -8.08 -25.61 19.67
CA GLU A 44 -8.68 -25.25 20.96
C GLU A 44 -9.81 -26.23 21.36
N ALA A 45 -10.64 -26.65 20.39
CA ALA A 45 -11.70 -27.62 20.63
C ALA A 45 -11.16 -29.00 21.01
N GLU A 46 -10.04 -29.43 20.42
CA GLU A 46 -9.33 -30.66 20.81
C GLU A 46 -8.79 -30.56 22.24
N ALA A 47 -8.23 -29.40 22.62
CA ALA A 47 -7.71 -29.18 23.97
C ALA A 47 -8.81 -29.12 25.05
N LEU A 48 -9.95 -28.50 24.73
CA LEU A 48 -11.08 -28.34 25.64
C LEU A 48 -12.09 -29.50 25.58
N GLY A 49 -11.97 -30.38 24.58
CA GLY A 49 -12.93 -31.45 24.32
C GLY A 49 -14.33 -30.96 23.89
N SER A 50 -14.46 -29.70 23.46
CA SER A 50 -15.74 -29.09 23.09
C SER A 50 -15.58 -27.92 22.12
N GLU A 51 -16.31 -27.95 21.00
CA GLU A 51 -16.36 -26.83 20.05
C GLU A 51 -17.00 -25.58 20.68
N SER A 52 -18.05 -25.75 21.48
CA SER A 52 -18.74 -24.60 22.09
C SER A 52 -17.85 -23.88 23.09
N ALA A 53 -17.05 -24.63 23.87
CA ALA A 53 -16.09 -24.05 24.80
C ALA A 53 -14.95 -23.32 24.06
N ALA A 54 -14.47 -23.86 22.94
CA ALA A 54 -13.47 -23.20 22.10
C ALA A 54 -13.99 -21.88 21.50
N ILE A 55 -15.24 -21.87 21.03
CA ILE A 55 -15.90 -20.67 20.51
C ILE A 55 -16.05 -19.60 21.61
N GLU A 56 -16.50 -20.00 22.80
CA GLU A 56 -16.62 -19.11 23.95
C GLU A 56 -15.26 -18.52 24.36
N ALA A 57 -14.21 -19.33 24.34
CA ALA A 57 -12.84 -18.91 24.64
C ALA A 57 -12.28 -17.89 23.61
N TRP A 58 -12.57 -18.09 22.32
CA TRP A 58 -12.21 -17.16 21.25
C TRP A 58 -13.01 -15.86 21.29
N GLY A 59 -14.25 -15.92 21.78
CA GLY A 59 -15.12 -14.78 21.94
C GLY A 59 -15.93 -14.41 20.68
N PRO A 60 -16.63 -13.27 20.71
CA PRO A 60 -17.63 -12.95 19.71
C PRO A 60 -17.01 -12.65 18.34
N VAL A 61 -17.71 -13.06 17.27
CA VAL A 61 -17.33 -12.85 15.87
C VAL A 61 -16.95 -11.39 15.57
N SER A 62 -17.65 -10.42 16.16
CA SER A 62 -17.39 -9.00 15.97
C SER A 62 -16.02 -8.57 16.49
N LEU A 63 -15.58 -9.13 17.62
CA LEU A 63 -14.29 -8.82 18.25
C LEU A 63 -13.16 -9.45 17.45
N VAL A 64 -13.31 -10.71 17.04
CA VAL A 64 -12.35 -11.41 16.18
C VAL A 64 -12.23 -10.71 14.82
N ALA A 65 -13.35 -10.36 14.19
CA ALA A 65 -13.35 -9.61 12.94
C ALA A 65 -12.67 -8.23 13.06
N ALA A 66 -12.87 -7.54 14.19
CA ALA A 66 -12.21 -6.26 14.46
C ALA A 66 -10.69 -6.40 14.60
N GLY A 67 -10.21 -7.41 15.34
CA GLY A 67 -8.78 -7.70 15.49
C GLY A 67 -8.09 -8.03 14.15
N PHE A 68 -8.77 -8.81 13.30
CA PHE A 68 -8.27 -9.07 11.94
C PHE A 68 -8.33 -7.84 11.02
N ALA A 69 -9.32 -6.97 11.19
CA ALA A 69 -9.40 -5.73 10.44
C ALA A 69 -8.23 -4.80 10.76
N GLU A 70 -7.85 -4.67 12.03
CA GLU A 70 -6.69 -3.90 12.48
C GLU A 70 -5.38 -4.50 11.93
N SER A 71 -5.19 -5.81 12.11
CA SER A 71 -4.02 -6.52 11.56
C SER A 71 -3.92 -6.39 10.04
N GLY A 72 -5.05 -6.42 9.35
CA GLY A 72 -5.14 -6.22 7.90
C GLY A 72 -4.83 -4.78 7.47
N GLN A 73 -5.05 -3.77 8.32
CA GLN A 73 -4.59 -2.40 8.06
C GLN A 73 -3.07 -2.31 8.17
N VAL A 74 -2.47 -2.88 9.21
CA VAL A 74 -1.01 -2.92 9.40
C VAL A 74 -0.33 -3.63 8.22
N PHE A 75 -0.87 -4.78 7.79
CA PHE A 75 -0.33 -5.50 6.63
C PHE A 75 -0.39 -4.66 5.34
N ARG A 76 -1.51 -3.98 5.09
CA ARG A 76 -1.66 -3.09 3.91
C ARG A 76 -0.71 -1.91 3.95
N ALA A 77 -0.54 -1.29 5.12
CA ALA A 77 0.39 -0.21 5.32
C ALA A 77 1.84 -0.63 5.08
N ARG A 78 2.25 -1.79 5.62
CA ARG A 78 3.57 -2.36 5.35
C ARG A 78 3.77 -2.71 3.88
N ARG A 79 2.73 -3.20 3.20
CA ARG A 79 2.78 -3.47 1.75
C ARG A 79 2.96 -2.19 0.95
N LEU A 80 2.22 -1.12 1.26
CA LEU A 80 2.41 0.21 0.67
C LEU A 80 3.83 0.72 0.91
N ALA A 81 4.31 0.62 2.15
CA ALA A 81 5.66 1.05 2.50
C ALA A 81 6.74 0.29 1.73
N LYS A 82 6.66 -1.05 1.70
CA LYS A 82 7.57 -1.89 0.90
C LYS A 82 7.53 -1.50 -0.58
N HIS A 83 6.34 -1.21 -1.10
CA HIS A 83 6.17 -0.81 -2.49
C HIS A 83 6.92 0.48 -2.80
N VAL A 84 6.78 1.50 -1.96
CA VAL A 84 7.47 2.79 -2.10
C VAL A 84 8.98 2.61 -1.91
N LEU A 85 9.41 1.97 -0.81
CA LEU A 85 10.83 1.81 -0.47
C LEU A 85 11.62 1.00 -1.50
N VAL A 86 10.99 0.04 -2.18
CA VAL A 86 11.65 -0.75 -3.22
C VAL A 86 11.62 -0.04 -4.57
N ARG A 87 10.48 0.54 -4.96
CA ARG A 87 10.32 1.10 -6.31
C ARG A 87 10.91 2.49 -6.46
N LEU A 88 10.89 3.30 -5.40
CA LEU A 88 11.39 4.68 -5.47
C LEU A 88 12.91 4.72 -5.80
N PRO A 89 13.80 3.92 -5.19
CA PRO A 89 15.20 3.85 -5.60
C PRO A 89 15.38 3.37 -7.04
N LEU A 90 14.63 2.36 -7.48
CA LEU A 90 14.66 1.87 -8.85
C LEU A 90 14.26 2.96 -9.85
N LEU A 91 13.26 3.77 -9.49
CA LEU A 91 12.82 4.93 -10.25
C LEU A 91 13.89 6.02 -10.34
N ILE A 92 14.56 6.33 -9.24
CA ILE A 92 15.67 7.30 -9.21
C ILE A 92 16.77 6.83 -10.17
N VAL A 93 17.16 5.55 -10.09
CA VAL A 93 18.16 4.98 -11.01
C VAL A 93 17.68 5.01 -12.45
N GLY A 94 16.42 4.64 -12.72
CA GLY A 94 15.85 4.67 -14.06
C GLY A 94 15.89 6.05 -14.70
N TRP A 95 15.43 7.08 -13.98
CA TRP A 95 15.46 8.46 -14.46
C TRP A 95 16.90 9.01 -14.55
N ALA A 96 17.79 8.63 -13.65
CA ALA A 96 19.21 8.98 -13.76
C ALA A 96 19.84 8.38 -15.02
N LEU A 97 19.50 7.13 -15.39
CA LEU A 97 19.94 6.52 -16.64
C LEU A 97 19.36 7.24 -17.87
N VAL A 98 18.11 7.70 -17.83
CA VAL A 98 17.56 8.54 -18.90
C VAL A 98 18.39 9.81 -19.08
N VAL A 99 18.76 10.48 -17.98
CA VAL A 99 19.59 11.70 -18.03
C VAL A 99 21.01 11.41 -18.53
N ALA A 100 21.63 10.33 -18.05
CA ALA A 100 23.02 9.99 -18.36
C ALA A 100 23.23 9.42 -19.77
N LEU A 101 22.24 8.68 -20.30
CA LEU A 101 22.34 8.03 -21.62
C LEU A 101 21.74 8.87 -22.75
N SER A 102 20.94 9.88 -22.43
CA SER A 102 20.42 10.81 -23.44
C SER A 102 21.47 11.89 -23.73
N PRO A 103 21.57 12.37 -24.97
CA PRO A 103 22.34 13.57 -25.27
C PRO A 103 21.96 14.70 -24.32
N ASP A 104 22.96 15.47 -23.88
CA ASP A 104 22.69 16.68 -23.10
C ASP A 104 22.12 17.74 -24.04
N PRO A 105 20.84 18.13 -23.89
CA PRO A 105 20.23 19.08 -24.80
C PRO A 105 20.55 20.53 -24.44
N TRP A 106 21.23 20.77 -23.31
CA TRP A 106 21.39 22.10 -22.76
C TRP A 106 22.86 22.53 -22.71
N PRO A 107 23.23 23.62 -23.41
CA PRO A 107 24.55 24.22 -23.25
C PRO A 107 24.71 24.93 -21.88
N GLN A 108 23.60 25.28 -21.24
CA GLN A 108 23.53 25.87 -19.90
C GLN A 108 22.30 25.33 -19.16
N GLU A 109 22.42 25.15 -17.84
CA GLU A 109 21.34 24.57 -17.04
C GLU A 109 20.04 25.40 -17.12
N PRO A 110 18.88 24.78 -17.44
CA PRO A 110 17.61 25.51 -17.54
C PRO A 110 17.15 26.05 -16.19
N ALA A 111 16.62 27.28 -16.17
CA ALA A 111 16.07 27.89 -14.96
C ALA A 111 14.97 27.05 -14.28
N VAL A 112 14.21 26.25 -15.05
CA VAL A 112 13.18 25.35 -14.49
C VAL A 112 13.77 24.31 -13.54
N VAL A 113 15.01 23.86 -13.77
CA VAL A 113 15.66 22.87 -12.91
C VAL A 113 15.89 23.42 -11.51
N HIS A 114 16.26 24.70 -11.38
CA HIS A 114 16.46 25.34 -10.08
C HIS A 114 15.19 25.41 -9.23
N TRP A 115 14.01 25.46 -9.86
CA TRP A 115 12.72 25.47 -9.15
C TRP A 115 12.20 24.05 -8.88
N VAL A 116 12.34 23.15 -9.85
CA VAL A 116 11.73 21.82 -9.79
C VAL A 116 12.59 20.82 -9.01
N ALA A 117 13.92 20.92 -9.06
CA ALA A 117 14.80 19.98 -8.37
C ALA A 117 14.63 19.99 -6.84
N PRO A 118 14.53 21.15 -6.14
CA PRO A 118 14.26 21.17 -4.71
C PRO A 118 12.90 20.56 -4.35
N VAL A 119 11.88 20.83 -5.17
CA VAL A 119 10.52 20.27 -4.96
C VAL A 119 10.53 18.77 -5.17
N LEU A 120 11.22 18.27 -6.20
CA LEU A 120 11.39 16.83 -6.44
C LEU A 120 12.13 16.15 -5.29
N PHE A 121 13.18 16.76 -4.76
CA PHE A 121 13.92 16.26 -3.62
C PHE A 121 13.02 16.19 -2.38
N ALA A 122 12.31 17.27 -2.05
CA ALA A 122 11.39 17.33 -0.93
C ALA A 122 10.25 16.30 -1.06
N ALA A 123 9.70 16.14 -2.26
CA ALA A 123 8.65 15.16 -2.56
C ALA A 123 9.16 13.72 -2.39
N THR A 124 10.37 13.43 -2.86
CA THR A 124 11.02 12.12 -2.71
C THR A 124 11.29 11.82 -1.24
N ALA A 125 11.80 12.80 -0.49
CA ALA A 125 12.03 12.68 0.95
C ALA A 125 10.71 12.45 1.71
N ALA A 126 9.67 13.20 1.39
CA ALA A 126 8.33 13.00 1.97
C ALA A 126 7.79 11.60 1.67
N ALA A 127 7.92 11.12 0.43
CA ALA A 127 7.51 9.78 0.05
C ALA A 127 8.22 8.69 0.88
N PHE A 128 9.54 8.84 1.03
CA PHE A 128 10.38 7.90 1.77
C PHE A 128 10.09 7.93 3.28
N ILE A 129 10.03 9.12 3.87
CA ILE A 129 9.72 9.30 5.31
C ILE A 129 8.31 8.79 5.61
N GLY A 130 7.32 9.10 4.75
CA GLY A 130 5.96 8.58 4.87
C GLY A 130 5.94 7.05 4.85
N ALA A 131 6.66 6.43 3.93
CA ALA A 131 6.80 4.97 3.88
C ALA A 131 7.48 4.40 5.13
N LEU A 132 8.52 5.03 5.66
CA LEU A 132 9.15 4.61 6.92
C LEU A 132 8.18 4.68 8.10
N GLN A 133 7.36 5.74 8.20
CA GLN A 133 6.37 5.88 9.26
C GLN A 133 5.34 4.74 9.24
N LEU A 134 4.98 4.22 8.06
CA LEU A 134 4.07 3.08 7.92
C LEU A 134 4.64 1.74 8.42
N ILE A 135 5.96 1.64 8.64
CA ILE A 135 6.63 0.44 9.15
C ILE A 135 6.93 0.55 10.65
N ARG A 136 6.88 1.76 11.24
CA ARG A 136 7.19 1.98 12.66
C ARG A 136 6.25 1.17 13.57
N ARG A 137 6.79 0.75 14.71
CA ARG A 137 6.04 0.09 15.79
C ARG A 137 4.99 1.10 16.32
N GLY A 138 3.71 0.79 16.18
CA GLY A 138 2.60 1.70 16.49
C GLY A 138 1.46 1.66 15.47
N GLY A 139 1.65 1.03 14.31
CA GLY A 139 0.63 0.90 13.28
C GLY A 139 0.65 2.06 12.28
N PRO A 140 -0.17 1.98 11.21
CA PRO A 140 -0.22 3.03 10.20
C PRO A 140 -0.74 4.35 10.73
N THR A 141 -0.03 5.43 10.47
CA THR A 141 -0.53 6.79 10.69
C THR A 141 -1.12 7.35 9.40
N ASN A 142 -2.23 8.08 9.51
CA ASN A 142 -2.80 8.82 8.37
C ASN A 142 -1.79 9.81 7.78
N ALA A 143 -1.00 10.44 8.64
CA ALA A 143 0.10 11.32 8.22
C ALA A 143 1.13 10.60 7.35
N GLY A 144 1.51 9.35 7.69
CA GLY A 144 2.44 8.54 6.90
C GLY A 144 1.86 8.17 5.54
N VAL A 145 0.58 7.79 5.47
CA VAL A 145 -0.11 7.50 4.21
C VAL A 145 -0.18 8.74 3.33
N VAL A 146 -0.64 9.87 3.89
CA VAL A 146 -0.77 11.14 3.15
C VAL A 146 0.59 11.62 2.66
N SER A 147 1.62 11.62 3.52
CA SER A 147 2.98 12.00 3.15
C SER A 147 3.52 11.13 2.01
N ALA A 148 3.33 9.81 2.08
CA ALA A 148 3.71 8.89 1.01
C ALA A 148 2.99 9.19 -0.32
N CYS A 149 1.68 9.44 -0.26
CA CYS A 149 0.87 9.71 -1.46
C CYS A 149 1.21 11.06 -2.09
N VAL A 150 1.31 12.12 -1.28
CA VAL A 150 1.64 13.47 -1.74
C VAL A 150 3.06 13.49 -2.30
N GLY A 151 4.03 12.88 -1.61
CA GLY A 151 5.41 12.80 -2.10
C GLY A 151 5.51 12.08 -3.45
N VAL A 152 4.85 10.94 -3.62
CA VAL A 152 4.81 10.23 -4.91
C VAL A 152 4.10 11.07 -5.97
N GLY A 153 2.94 11.66 -5.66
CA GLY A 153 2.17 12.46 -6.61
C GLY A 153 2.94 13.69 -7.10
N VAL A 154 3.50 14.48 -6.18
CA VAL A 154 4.30 15.67 -6.51
C VAL A 154 5.58 15.26 -7.25
N GLY A 155 6.27 14.21 -6.82
CA GLY A 155 7.47 13.71 -7.49
C GLY A 155 7.21 13.33 -8.95
N VAL A 156 6.09 12.66 -9.22
CA VAL A 156 5.67 12.30 -10.59
C VAL A 156 5.42 13.55 -11.44
N VAL A 157 4.76 14.56 -10.88
CA VAL A 157 4.52 15.84 -11.59
C VAL A 157 5.85 16.53 -11.90
N CYS A 158 6.77 16.61 -10.94
CA CYS A 158 8.11 17.19 -11.16
C CYS A 158 8.89 16.45 -12.24
N VAL A 159 8.90 15.11 -12.21
CA VAL A 159 9.54 14.29 -13.24
C VAL A 159 8.91 14.52 -14.61
N ALA A 160 7.58 14.62 -14.70
CA ALA A 160 6.89 14.90 -15.96
C ALA A 160 7.26 16.28 -16.52
N VAL A 161 7.31 17.32 -15.68
CA VAL A 161 7.73 18.67 -16.08
C VAL A 161 9.17 18.65 -16.60
N LEU A 162 10.10 18.02 -15.87
CA LEU A 162 11.51 17.92 -16.29
C LEU A 162 11.66 17.12 -17.58
N LEU A 163 10.88 16.04 -17.74
CA LEU A 163 10.91 15.23 -18.95
C LEU A 163 10.40 15.98 -20.17
N VAL A 164 9.27 16.69 -20.06
CA VAL A 164 8.73 17.51 -21.16
C VAL A 164 9.73 18.58 -21.55
N ASN A 165 10.30 19.30 -20.58
CA ASN A 165 11.30 20.32 -20.83
C ASN A 165 12.56 19.76 -21.53
N ARG A 166 12.98 18.56 -21.13
CA ARG A 166 14.12 17.87 -21.77
C ARG A 166 13.80 17.42 -23.20
N ILE A 167 12.61 16.87 -23.44
CA ILE A 167 12.18 16.41 -24.77
C ILE A 167 12.10 17.59 -25.75
N GLU A 168 11.54 18.72 -25.31
CA GLU A 168 11.46 19.95 -26.10
C GLU A 168 12.85 20.46 -26.48
N ALA A 169 13.75 20.55 -25.50
CA ALA A 169 15.11 21.04 -25.74
C ALA A 169 15.95 20.08 -26.61
N ALA A 170 15.73 18.77 -26.49
CA ALA A 170 16.46 17.75 -27.25
C ALA A 170 15.91 17.53 -28.67
N GLY A 171 14.85 18.24 -29.09
CA GLY A 171 14.17 17.98 -30.36
C GLY A 171 13.61 16.56 -30.47
N GLY A 172 13.24 15.93 -29.35
CA GLY A 172 12.76 14.55 -29.30
C GLY A 172 13.85 13.47 -29.20
N HIS A 173 15.12 13.84 -29.18
CA HIS A 173 16.22 12.89 -29.01
C HIS A 173 16.40 12.51 -27.52
N LEU A 174 15.94 11.32 -27.16
CA LEU A 174 16.05 10.79 -25.82
C LEU A 174 16.43 9.30 -25.90
N PHE A 175 17.06 8.75 -24.87
CA PHE A 175 17.20 7.31 -24.75
C PHE A 175 15.86 6.67 -24.35
N TRP A 176 15.00 6.50 -25.36
CA TRP A 176 13.62 6.00 -25.24
C TRP A 176 13.48 4.68 -24.47
N PRO A 177 14.36 3.67 -24.61
CA PRO A 177 14.23 2.44 -23.84
C PRO A 177 14.21 2.66 -22.33
N ALA A 178 15.13 3.48 -21.79
CA ALA A 178 15.13 3.80 -20.36
C ALA A 178 13.93 4.67 -19.96
N ALA A 179 13.49 5.58 -20.83
CA ALA A 179 12.35 6.44 -20.55
C ALA A 179 11.03 5.67 -20.47
N VAL A 180 10.80 4.74 -21.40
CA VAL A 180 9.62 3.85 -21.40
C VAL A 180 9.66 2.94 -20.17
N ALA A 181 10.80 2.34 -19.85
CA ALA A 181 10.95 1.50 -18.66
C ALA A 181 10.68 2.30 -17.37
N SER A 182 11.25 3.51 -17.26
CA SER A 182 11.06 4.40 -16.11
C SER A 182 9.62 4.90 -16.00
N ALA A 183 8.97 5.21 -17.12
CA ALA A 183 7.56 5.59 -17.16
C ALA A 183 6.66 4.42 -16.73
N ALA A 184 6.92 3.19 -17.19
CA ALA A 184 6.19 2.00 -16.74
C ALA A 184 6.36 1.77 -15.23
N LEU A 185 7.58 1.90 -14.69
CA LEU A 185 7.84 1.87 -13.25
C LEU A 185 7.10 2.98 -12.50
N THR A 186 7.05 4.19 -13.05
CA THR A 186 6.29 5.33 -12.50
C THR A 186 4.81 4.98 -12.40
N VAL A 187 4.19 4.51 -13.49
CA VAL A 187 2.77 4.14 -13.53
C VAL A 187 2.47 3.03 -12.53
N THR A 188 3.29 1.98 -12.48
CA THR A 188 3.07 0.88 -11.56
C THR A 188 3.18 1.34 -10.10
N LEU A 189 4.12 2.24 -9.77
CA LEU A 189 4.22 2.85 -8.44
C LEU A 189 2.96 3.66 -8.10
N VAL A 190 2.52 4.55 -8.99
CA VAL A 190 1.35 5.41 -8.78
C VAL A 190 0.09 4.59 -8.58
N VAL A 191 -0.17 3.60 -9.44
CA VAL A 191 -1.35 2.72 -9.34
C VAL A 191 -1.30 1.92 -8.04
N GLY A 192 -0.13 1.38 -7.67
CA GLY A 192 0.03 0.65 -6.42
C GLY A 192 -0.21 1.51 -5.18
N VAL A 193 0.36 2.72 -5.15
CA VAL A 193 0.16 3.69 -4.07
C VAL A 193 -1.30 4.10 -3.98
N ALA A 194 -1.94 4.49 -5.09
CA ALA A 194 -3.34 4.90 -5.12
C ALA A 194 -4.28 3.77 -4.66
N THR A 195 -4.04 2.54 -5.10
CA THR A 195 -4.85 1.38 -4.72
C THR A 195 -4.75 1.12 -3.22
N HIS A 196 -3.53 1.07 -2.68
CA HIS A 196 -3.34 0.83 -1.24
C HIS A 196 -3.84 2.00 -0.38
N ALA A 197 -3.61 3.24 -0.80
CA ALA A 197 -4.04 4.44 -0.09
C ALA A 197 -5.56 4.56 -0.03
N ARG A 198 -6.29 4.30 -1.14
CA ARG A 198 -7.77 4.30 -1.14
C ARG A 198 -8.36 3.34 -0.12
N HIS A 199 -7.74 2.18 0.09
CA HIS A 199 -8.20 1.22 1.10
C HIS A 199 -7.90 1.64 2.53
N LEU A 200 -6.82 2.41 2.75
CA LEU A 200 -6.44 2.92 4.07
C LEU A 200 -7.26 4.16 4.43
N LEU A 201 -7.44 5.11 3.50
CA LEU A 201 -8.13 6.38 3.74
C LEU A 201 -9.66 6.27 3.83
N ARG A 202 -10.29 5.29 3.19
CA ARG A 202 -11.75 5.07 3.30
C ARG A 202 -12.20 4.49 4.65
N ARG A 203 -11.27 4.24 5.58
CA ARG A 203 -11.54 3.60 6.89
C ARG A 203 -11.04 4.41 8.09
N ALA A 204 -10.42 5.57 7.85
CA ALA A 204 -10.17 6.58 8.86
C ALA A 204 -11.38 7.50 8.96
#